data_AF-A0A0U1P349-F1
#
_entry.id   AF-A0A0U1P349-F1
#
_cell.length_a   1.000
_cell.length_b   1.000
_cell.length_c   1.000
_cell.angle_alpha   90.00
_cell.angle_beta   90.00
_cell.angle_gamma   90.00
#
_symmetry.space_group_name_H-M   'P 1'
#
loop_
_entity.id
_entity.type
_entity.pdbx_description
1 polymer ?
#
loop_
_entity_poly.entity_id
_entity_poly.type
_entity_poly.pdbx_seq_one_letter_code
_entity_poly.pdbx_strand_id
1 'polypeptide(L)'
;MIKQETFKILKKIAAFYDQFAFDQEKVDLWHEVLKRYSFDEVQKNLFSYVAKSCNPPCLYDLVHKQEGSRTIPNAEETKILLIRNYVPASEEVVQHNLAKMRAILGIKRGQANEQI
;
A
#
# COMPACT_ATOMS: atom_id res chain seq x y z
N MET A 1 -8.11 21.25 -2.40
CA MET A 1 -9.45 21.77 -2.75
C MET A 1 -9.97 22.69 -1.64
N ILE A 2 -10.93 23.58 -1.92
CA ILE A 2 -11.54 24.49 -0.92
C ILE A 2 -12.70 23.84 -0.14
N LYS A 3 -13.11 24.42 0.99
CA LYS A 3 -14.20 23.89 1.84
C LYS A 3 -15.53 23.73 1.08
N GLN A 4 -15.84 24.68 0.19
CA GLN A 4 -17.04 24.60 -0.68
C GLN A 4 -17.00 23.39 -1.63
N GLU A 5 -15.82 23.06 -2.15
CA GLU A 5 -15.62 21.88 -3.01
C GLU A 5 -15.78 20.59 -2.19
N THR A 6 -15.27 20.56 -0.97
CA THR A 6 -15.44 19.42 -0.04
C THR A 6 -16.92 19.19 0.28
N PHE A 7 -17.68 20.26 0.54
CA PHE A 7 -19.12 20.19 0.73
C PHE A 7 -19.85 19.64 -0.51
N LYS A 8 -19.44 20.06 -1.72
CA LYS A 8 -20.01 19.52 -2.97
C LYS A 8 -19.77 18.02 -3.10
N ILE A 9 -18.58 17.51 -2.73
CA ILE A 9 -18.28 16.07 -2.74
C ILE A 9 -19.19 15.32 -1.76
N LEU A 10 -19.29 15.78 -0.51
CA LEU A 10 -20.15 15.15 0.51
C LEU A 10 -21.63 15.16 0.13
N LYS A 11 -22.11 16.25 -0.46
CA LYS A 11 -23.48 16.34 -0.98
C LYS A 11 -23.73 15.33 -2.11
N LYS A 12 -22.76 15.10 -3.00
CA LYS A 12 -22.86 14.07 -4.04
C LYS A 12 -22.92 12.67 -3.42
N ILE A 13 -22.10 12.40 -2.41
CA ILE A 13 -22.11 11.11 -1.71
C ILE A 13 -23.49 10.87 -1.06
N ALA A 14 -24.06 11.85 -0.38
CA ALA A 14 -25.41 11.75 0.19
C ALA A 14 -26.50 11.53 -0.87
N ALA A 15 -26.31 12.03 -2.10
CA ALA A 15 -27.23 11.79 -3.21
C ALA A 15 -27.08 10.39 -3.84
N PHE A 16 -25.90 9.77 -3.73
CA PHE A 16 -25.67 8.39 -4.21
C PHE A 16 -26.07 7.34 -3.18
N TYR A 17 -26.01 7.69 -1.90
CA TYR A 17 -26.23 6.77 -0.79
C TYR A 17 -27.17 7.40 0.22
N ASP A 18 -28.44 7.00 0.22
CA ASP A 18 -29.48 7.55 1.11
C ASP A 18 -29.13 7.40 2.60
N GLN A 19 -28.38 6.35 2.95
CA GLN A 19 -27.88 6.09 4.30
C GLN A 19 -26.76 7.04 4.75
N PHE A 20 -26.18 7.84 3.84
CA PHE A 20 -25.06 8.71 4.15
C PHE A 20 -25.54 10.09 4.61
N ALA A 21 -25.49 10.30 5.93
CA ALA A 21 -25.63 11.62 6.54
C ALA A 21 -24.26 12.24 6.85
N PHE A 22 -24.21 13.57 6.76
CA PHE A 22 -23.06 14.36 7.18
C PHE A 22 -23.51 15.67 7.82
N ASP A 23 -22.71 16.14 8.76
CA ASP A 23 -22.87 17.42 9.46
C ASP A 23 -21.73 18.38 9.10
N GLN A 24 -21.76 19.57 9.69
CA GLN A 24 -20.75 20.59 9.46
C GLN A 24 -19.37 20.17 9.97
N GLU A 25 -19.31 19.47 11.11
CA GLU A 25 -18.06 18.99 11.71
C GLU A 25 -17.35 17.99 10.78
N LYS A 26 -18.11 17.06 10.19
CA LYS A 26 -17.59 16.09 9.22
C LYS A 26 -17.07 16.76 7.95
N VAL A 27 -17.72 17.84 7.48
CA VAL A 27 -17.22 18.64 6.35
C VAL A 27 -15.87 19.26 6.69
N ASP A 28 -15.73 19.80 7.91
CA ASP A 28 -14.50 20.43 8.37
C ASP A 28 -13.35 19.42 8.49
N LEU A 29 -13.59 18.27 9.12
CA LEU A 29 -12.61 17.19 9.24
C LEU A 29 -12.18 16.64 7.88
N TRP A 30 -13.13 16.43 6.97
CA TRP A 30 -12.82 15.97 5.61
C TRP A 30 -12.02 17.02 4.84
N HIS A 31 -12.32 18.30 5.04
CA HIS A 31 -11.60 19.38 4.38
C HIS A 31 -10.13 19.45 4.80
N GLU A 32 -9.83 19.21 6.08
CA GLU A 32 -8.44 19.20 6.57
C GLU A 32 -7.56 18.18 5.84
N VAL A 33 -8.13 17.04 5.45
CA VAL A 33 -7.43 15.99 4.69
C VAL A 33 -7.45 16.30 3.19
N LEU A 34 -8.62 16.65 2.66
CA LEU A 34 -8.84 16.83 1.21
C LEU A 34 -8.23 18.13 0.66
N LYS A 35 -7.83 19.09 1.50
CA LYS A 35 -7.19 20.34 1.06
C LYS A 35 -5.95 20.12 0.19
N ARG A 36 -5.24 19.00 0.40
CA ARG A 36 -4.03 18.61 -0.34
C ARG A 36 -4.30 18.06 -1.75
N TYR A 37 -5.55 17.69 -2.05
CA TYR A 37 -5.93 17.04 -3.30
C TYR A 37 -6.72 17.97 -4.21
N SER A 38 -6.70 17.71 -5.52
CA SER A 38 -7.52 18.45 -6.46
C SER A 38 -8.98 17.97 -6.42
N PHE A 39 -9.91 18.87 -6.71
CA PHE A 39 -11.34 18.56 -6.73
C PHE A 39 -11.68 17.54 -7.82
N ASP A 40 -11.12 17.73 -9.02
CA ASP A 40 -11.40 16.89 -10.19
C ASP A 40 -10.93 15.45 -9.99
N GLU A 41 -9.75 15.22 -9.40
CA GLU A 41 -9.26 13.88 -9.10
C GLU A 41 -10.17 13.15 -8.12
N VAL A 42 -10.54 13.81 -7.02
CA VAL A 42 -11.41 13.23 -5.99
C VAL A 42 -12.81 12.96 -6.55
N GLN A 43 -13.34 13.85 -7.38
CA GLN A 43 -14.62 13.64 -8.04
C GLN A 43 -14.59 12.45 -9.01
N LYS A 44 -13.52 12.30 -9.79
CA LYS A 44 -13.34 11.17 -10.70
C LYS A 44 -13.24 9.84 -9.93
N ASN A 45 -12.53 9.84 -8.81
CA ASN A 45 -12.41 8.68 -7.94
C ASN A 45 -13.77 8.32 -7.32
N LEU A 46 -14.54 9.32 -6.86
CA LEU A 46 -15.89 9.11 -6.33
C LEU A 46 -16.79 8.40 -7.35
N PHE A 47 -16.87 8.90 -8.59
CA PHE A 47 -17.72 8.27 -9.61
C PHE A 47 -17.26 6.85 -9.96
N SER A 48 -15.95 6.64 -10.02
CA SER A 48 -15.38 5.31 -10.27
C SER A 48 -15.69 4.32 -9.13
N TYR A 49 -15.79 4.81 -7.90
CA TYR A 49 -16.13 4.02 -6.72
C TYR A 49 -17.62 3.68 -6.66
N VAL A 50 -18.49 4.67 -6.91
CA VAL A 50 -19.95 4.49 -6.90
C VAL A 50 -20.40 3.44 -7.90
N ALA A 51 -19.73 3.35 -9.06
CA ALA A 51 -20.01 2.31 -10.05
C ALA A 51 -19.67 0.88 -9.58
N LYS A 52 -18.84 0.72 -8.54
CA LYS A 52 -18.30 -0.57 -8.08
C LYS A 52 -18.83 -1.01 -6.72
N SER A 53 -19.26 -0.08 -5.87
CA SER A 53 -19.62 -0.34 -4.48
C SER A 53 -20.99 0.22 -4.13
N CYS A 54 -21.83 -0.63 -3.53
CA CYS A 54 -23.13 -0.24 -2.98
C CYS A 54 -23.03 0.51 -1.64
N ASN A 55 -21.85 0.55 -1.03
CA ASN A 55 -21.63 1.20 0.27
C ASN A 55 -21.00 2.59 0.10
N PRO A 56 -21.22 3.52 1.04
CA PRO A 56 -20.61 4.84 0.98
C PRO A 56 -19.08 4.77 1.05
N PRO A 57 -18.35 5.60 0.28
CA PRO A 57 -16.89 5.63 0.31
C PRO A 57 -16.35 6.23 1.62
N CYS A 58 -15.21 5.69 2.06
CA CYS A 58 -14.38 6.34 3.07
C CYS A 58 -13.44 7.37 2.43
N LEU A 59 -12.85 8.25 3.24
CA LEU A 59 -11.80 9.19 2.81
C LEU A 59 -10.66 8.50 2.07
N TYR A 60 -10.28 7.30 2.52
CA TYR A 60 -9.25 6.49 1.88
C TYR A 60 -9.59 6.15 0.42
N ASP A 61 -10.84 5.75 0.15
CA ASP A 61 -11.30 5.35 -1.19
C ASP A 61 -11.36 6.52 -2.18
N LEU A 62 -11.50 7.74 -1.67
CA LEU A 62 -11.55 8.96 -2.48
C LEU A 62 -10.16 9.47 -2.85
N VAL A 63 -9.19 9.25 -1.95
CA VAL A 63 -7.83 9.74 -2.08
C VAL A 63 -6.94 8.75 -2.82
N HIS A 64 -7.05 7.46 -2.51
CA HIS A 64 -6.22 6.43 -3.12
C HIS A 64 -6.96 5.84 -4.29
N LYS A 65 -6.30 5.84 -5.45
CA LYS A 65 -6.70 4.98 -6.55
C LYS A 65 -6.63 3.56 -6.01
N GLN A 66 -7.72 2.80 -6.07
CA GLN A 66 -7.68 1.36 -5.75
C GLN A 66 -6.80 0.66 -6.79
N GLU A 67 -5.49 0.74 -6.61
CA GLU A 67 -4.52 -0.07 -7.32
C GLU A 67 -4.53 -1.43 -6.64
N GLY A 68 -5.33 -2.35 -7.19
CA GLY A 68 -5.19 -3.81 -7.11
C GLY A 68 -4.55 -4.46 -5.87
N SER A 69 -4.68 -3.89 -4.68
CA SER A 69 -3.91 -4.27 -3.49
C SER A 69 -4.34 -5.61 -2.88
N ARG A 70 -5.31 -6.27 -3.52
CA ARG A 70 -5.79 -7.61 -3.15
C ARG A 70 -5.44 -8.68 -4.17
N THR A 71 -4.69 -8.34 -5.23
CA THR A 71 -4.21 -9.35 -6.18
C THR A 71 -3.04 -10.09 -5.55
N ILE A 72 -3.28 -11.34 -5.16
CA ILE A 72 -2.20 -12.26 -4.77
C ILE A 72 -1.37 -12.55 -6.03
N PRO A 73 -0.07 -12.22 -6.07
CA PRO A 73 0.73 -12.43 -7.26
C PRO A 73 0.82 -13.92 -7.61
N ASN A 74 0.76 -14.25 -8.89
CA ASN A 74 1.03 -15.62 -9.35
C ASN A 74 2.54 -15.95 -9.29
N ALA A 75 2.91 -17.19 -9.62
CA ALA A 75 4.30 -17.63 -9.55
C ALA A 75 5.26 -16.80 -10.44
N GLU A 76 4.82 -16.39 -11.62
CA GLU A 76 5.62 -15.58 -12.54
C GLU A 76 5.76 -14.14 -12.06
N GLU A 77 4.67 -13.54 -11.55
CA GLU A 77 4.68 -12.21 -10.95
C GLU A 77 5.56 -12.17 -9.68
N THR A 78 5.56 -13.25 -8.89
CA THR A 78 6.39 -13.39 -7.70
C THR A 78 7.88 -13.40 -8.05
N LYS A 79 8.30 -14.10 -9.12
CA LYS A 79 9.69 -14.07 -9.59
C LYS A 79 10.14 -12.65 -9.93
N ILE A 80 9.29 -11.89 -10.61
CA ILE A 80 9.58 -10.50 -10.99
C ILE A 80 9.74 -9.62 -9.75
N LEU A 81 8.85 -9.77 -8.75
CA LEU A 81 8.91 -9.01 -7.50
C LEU A 81 10.16 -9.34 -6.67
N LEU A 82 10.55 -10.62 -6.61
CA LEU A 82 11.77 -11.05 -5.90
C LEU A 82 13.02 -10.45 -6.51
N ILE A 83 13.10 -10.37 -7.84
CA ILE A 83 14.24 -9.77 -8.55
C ILE A 83 14.29 -8.26 -8.32
N ARG A 84 13.13 -7.59 -8.40
CA ARG A 84 13.05 -6.12 -8.34
C ARG A 84 13.42 -5.55 -6.96
N ASN A 85 13.10 -6.26 -5.89
CA ASN A 85 13.31 -5.83 -4.51
C ASN A 85 14.48 -6.54 -3.82
N TYR A 86 15.34 -7.22 -4.58
CA TYR A 86 16.48 -7.90 -4.01
C TYR A 86 17.49 -6.89 -3.47
N VAL A 87 17.56 -6.77 -2.15
CA VAL A 87 18.62 -6.05 -1.45
C VAL A 87 19.54 -7.12 -0.85
N PRO A 88 20.79 -7.27 -1.33
CA PRO A 88 21.71 -8.23 -0.75
C PRO A 88 22.00 -7.83 0.70
N ALA A 89 22.16 -8.84 1.56
CA ALA A 89 22.65 -8.61 2.92
C ALA A 89 24.07 -8.05 2.88
N SER A 90 24.44 -7.24 3.88
CA SER A 90 25.80 -6.73 3.98
C SER A 90 26.80 -7.87 4.18
N GLU A 91 28.01 -7.71 3.65
CA GLU A 91 29.06 -8.74 3.72
C GLU A 91 29.37 -9.15 5.15
N GLU A 92 29.33 -8.20 6.09
CA GLU A 92 29.53 -8.45 7.53
C GLU A 92 28.49 -9.43 8.08
N VAL A 93 27.21 -9.21 7.75
CA VAL A 93 26.10 -10.08 8.16
C VAL A 93 26.24 -11.45 7.52
N VAL A 94 26.65 -11.51 6.25
CA VAL A 94 26.90 -12.76 5.54
C VAL A 94 28.02 -13.54 6.23
N GLN A 95 29.17 -12.93 6.49
CA GLN A 95 30.32 -13.58 7.10
C GLN A 95 30.03 -14.04 8.54
N HIS A 96 29.33 -13.22 9.34
CA HIS A 96 28.92 -13.56 10.69
C HIS A 96 28.03 -14.81 10.71
N ASN A 97 26.97 -14.82 9.91
CA ASN A 97 26.05 -15.96 9.86
C ASN A 97 26.74 -17.21 9.30
N LEU A 98 27.62 -17.04 8.31
CA LEU A 98 28.34 -18.15 7.71
C LEU A 98 29.37 -18.75 8.69
N ALA A 99 30.02 -17.94 9.52
CA ALA A 99 30.87 -18.41 10.62
C ALA A 99 30.05 -19.20 11.66
N LYS A 100 28.85 -18.70 12.02
CA LYS A 100 27.93 -19.40 12.91
C LYS A 100 27.49 -20.75 12.35
N MET A 101 27.14 -20.81 11.06
CA MET A 101 26.79 -22.07 10.39
C MET A 101 27.95 -23.06 10.39
N ARG A 102 29.18 -22.61 10.12
CA ARG A 102 30.38 -23.48 10.18
C ARG A 102 30.61 -24.05 11.57
N ALA A 103 30.43 -23.25 12.62
CA ALA A 103 30.58 -23.71 14.00
C ALA A 103 29.56 -24.79 14.37
N ILE A 104 28.29 -24.61 13.97
CA ILE A 104 27.22 -25.60 14.17
C ILE A 104 27.53 -26.89 13.42
N LEU A 105 28.00 -26.78 12.18
CA LEU A 105 28.29 -27.92 11.31
C LEU A 105 29.68 -28.54 11.56
N GLY A 106 30.46 -28.01 12.51
CA GLY A 106 31.81 -28.52 12.82
C GLY A 106 32.84 -28.34 11.70
N ILE A 107 32.58 -27.48 10.71
CA ILE A 107 33.44 -27.30 9.53
C ILE A 107 34.61 -26.39 9.91
N LYS A 108 35.82 -26.98 10.02
CA LYS A 108 37.07 -26.22 10.17
C LYS A 108 37.53 -25.74 8.80
N ARG A 109 37.73 -24.42 8.64
CA ARG A 109 38.29 -23.84 7.41
C ARG A 109 39.77 -24.24 7.33
N GLY A 110 40.12 -25.13 6.40
CA GLY A 110 41.51 -25.49 6.11
C GLY A 110 41.95 -26.96 6.26
N GLN A 111 41.05 -27.94 6.31
CA GLN A 111 41.43 -29.32 5.99
C GLN A 111 41.08 -29.59 4.52
N ALA A 112 41.94 -29.09 3.63
CA ALA A 112 42.13 -29.76 2.36
C ALA A 112 42.70 -31.14 2.70
N ASN A 113 42.07 -32.19 2.18
CA ASN A 113 42.55 -33.56 2.28
C ASN A 113 43.92 -33.66 1.58
N GLU A 114 45.00 -33.46 2.34
CA GLU A 114 46.31 -34.04 2.05
C GLU A 114 46.36 -35.42 2.72
N GLN A 115 45.71 -36.41 2.10
CA GLN A 115 46.07 -37.83 2.29
C GLN A 115 45.98 -38.52 0.94
N ILE A 116 47.16 -38.78 0.38
CA ILE A 116 47.46 -39.77 -0.67
C ILE A 116 47.36 -41.16 -0.04
#